data_AF-A0AAU3KVL2-F1
#
_entry.id   AF-A0AAU3KVL2-F1
#
_cell.length_a   1.000
_cell.length_b   1.000
_cell.length_c   1.000
_cell.angle_alpha   90.00
_cell.angle_beta   90.00
_cell.angle_gamma   90.00
#
_symmetry.space_group_name_H-M   'P 1'
#
loop_
_entity.id
_entity.type
_entity.pdbx_description
1 polymer ?
#
loop_
_entity_poly.entity_id
_entity_poly.type
_entity_poly.pdbx_seq_one_letter_code
_entity_poly.pdbx_strand_id
1 'polypeptide(L)'
;MPPRKKTDDVSEVPQGRFYDLAQELAAKRRGPYRLTADIEISMPTRGQIKRISQTNDYDEQLAILLGGHVAAVEELYEDRPLDEWAAFQTDLRAHFFGQGAAELPGGSEGS
;
A
#
# COMPACT_ATOMS: atom_id res chain seq x y z
N MET A 1 -11.03 -48.98 7.27
CA MET A 1 -11.20 -47.67 6.62
C MET A 1 -11.67 -46.70 7.70
N PRO A 2 -10.80 -45.84 8.26
CA PRO A 2 -11.22 -44.88 9.27
C PRO A 2 -11.94 -43.69 8.61
N PRO A 3 -12.97 -43.10 9.25
CA PRO A 3 -13.63 -41.91 8.73
C PRO A 3 -12.70 -40.70 8.84
N ARG A 4 -12.59 -39.94 7.75
CA ARG A 4 -11.84 -38.68 7.69
C ARG A 4 -12.46 -37.68 8.69
N LYS A 5 -11.65 -37.19 9.63
CA LYS A 5 -12.00 -36.04 10.47
C LYS A 5 -12.40 -34.88 9.57
N LYS A 6 -13.58 -34.29 9.84
CA LYS A 6 -14.00 -33.00 9.28
C LYS A 6 -12.87 -32.01 9.53
N THR A 7 -12.35 -31.42 8.47
CA THR A 7 -11.55 -30.21 8.55
C THR A 7 -12.46 -29.16 9.16
N ASP A 8 -12.20 -28.77 10.40
CA ASP A 8 -12.74 -27.56 10.99
C ASP A 8 -12.30 -26.39 10.10
N ASP A 9 -13.25 -25.88 9.33
CA ASP A 9 -13.16 -24.65 8.56
C ASP A 9 -13.15 -23.49 9.56
N VAL A 10 -12.00 -23.24 10.18
CA VAL A 10 -11.81 -22.10 11.08
C VAL A 10 -11.44 -20.88 10.25
N SER A 11 -12.39 -20.39 9.46
CA SER A 11 -12.46 -18.97 9.16
C SER A 11 -13.10 -18.25 10.35
N GLU A 12 -12.49 -18.34 11.53
CA GLU A 12 -12.92 -17.53 12.67
C GLU A 12 -12.63 -16.08 12.30
N VAL A 13 -13.70 -15.31 12.08
CA VAL A 13 -13.59 -13.86 12.05
C VAL A 13 -12.87 -13.47 13.34
N PRO A 14 -11.72 -12.77 13.26
CA PRO A 14 -11.01 -12.32 14.45
C PRO A 14 -12.01 -11.65 15.39
N GLN A 15 -12.02 -12.00 16.67
CA GLN A 15 -12.95 -11.44 17.67
C GLN A 15 -12.21 -10.51 18.66
N GLY A 16 -12.96 -9.72 19.41
CA GLY A 16 -12.43 -8.80 20.42
C GLY A 16 -11.86 -7.50 19.82
N ARG A 17 -10.98 -6.81 20.56
CA ARG A 17 -10.60 -5.42 20.22
C ARG A 17 -9.95 -5.25 18.84
N PHE A 18 -9.31 -6.29 18.31
CA PHE A 18 -8.78 -6.28 16.95
C PHE A 18 -9.90 -6.09 15.89
N TYR A 19 -11.01 -6.81 16.06
CA TYR A 19 -12.18 -6.70 15.19
C TYR A 19 -12.83 -5.32 15.28
N ASP A 20 -13.05 -4.85 16.50
CA ASP A 20 -13.67 -3.55 16.74
C ASP A 20 -12.84 -2.43 16.08
N LEU A 21 -11.52 -2.46 16.27
CA LEU A 21 -10.61 -1.51 15.62
C LEU A 21 -10.64 -1.62 14.10
N ALA A 22 -10.73 -2.83 13.54
CA ALA A 22 -10.83 -3.01 12.10
C ALA A 22 -12.10 -2.36 11.54
N GLN A 23 -13.24 -2.53 12.22
CA GLN A 23 -14.52 -1.94 11.83
C GLN A 23 -14.53 -0.41 12.00
N GLU A 24 -14.04 0.09 13.13
CA GLU A 24 -13.92 1.54 13.39
C GLU A 24 -13.04 2.23 12.34
N LEU A 25 -11.93 1.58 11.94
CA LEU A 25 -11.03 2.10 10.92
C LEU A 25 -11.60 1.94 9.51
N ALA A 26 -12.29 0.84 9.20
CA ALA A 26 -12.93 0.65 7.90
C ALA A 26 -13.88 1.80 7.54
N ALA A 27 -14.62 2.32 8.52
CA ALA A 27 -15.51 3.47 8.34
C ALA A 27 -14.78 4.80 8.10
N LYS A 28 -13.51 4.93 8.51
CA LYS A 28 -12.73 6.19 8.46
C LYS A 28 -11.64 6.20 7.39
N ARG A 29 -11.29 5.04 6.84
CA ARG A 29 -10.20 4.90 5.87
C ARG A 29 -10.56 5.63 4.58
N ARG A 30 -9.55 6.31 4.02
CA ARG A 30 -9.59 6.69 2.61
C ARG A 30 -9.62 5.39 1.79
N GLY A 31 -10.41 5.40 0.72
CA GLY A 31 -10.49 4.29 -0.21
C GLY A 31 -9.17 4.04 -0.94
N PRO A 32 -9.11 3.00 -1.79
CA PRO A 32 -7.95 2.77 -2.64
C PRO A 32 -7.66 4.01 -3.50
N TYR A 33 -6.38 4.22 -3.81
CA TYR A 33 -5.97 5.21 -4.79
C TYR A 33 -6.34 4.71 -6.18
N ARG A 34 -7.25 5.41 -6.86
CA ARG A 34 -7.69 5.07 -8.21
C ARG A 34 -6.91 5.88 -9.21
N LEU A 35 -5.97 5.23 -9.91
CA LEU A 35 -5.19 5.88 -10.96
C LEU A 35 -5.95 5.84 -12.30
N THR A 36 -6.58 4.70 -12.61
CA THR A 36 -7.46 4.50 -13.76
C THR A 36 -8.66 3.65 -13.34
N ALA A 37 -9.57 3.33 -14.28
CA ALA A 37 -10.68 2.40 -14.00
C ALA A 37 -10.20 0.98 -13.63
N ASP A 38 -9.02 0.58 -14.11
CA ASP A 38 -8.46 -0.76 -13.96
C ASP A 38 -7.30 -0.84 -12.96
N ILE A 39 -6.76 0.32 -12.53
CA ILE A 39 -5.64 0.41 -11.60
C ILE A 39 -6.10 1.03 -10.28
N GLU A 40 -6.34 0.16 -9.29
CA GLU A 40 -6.69 0.52 -7.91
C GLU A 40 -5.57 0.10 -6.94
N ILE A 41 -4.83 1.08 -6.40
CA ILE A 41 -3.76 0.81 -5.43
C ILE A 41 -4.37 0.85 -4.02
N SER A 42 -4.35 -0.30 -3.36
CA SER A 42 -4.88 -0.43 -1.99
C SER A 42 -3.98 0.21 -0.94
N MET A 43 -4.55 0.52 0.22
CA MET A 43 -3.77 0.96 1.38
C MET A 43 -2.63 -0.03 1.70
N PRO A 44 -1.39 0.46 1.90
CA PRO A 44 -0.26 -0.42 2.14
C PRO A 44 -0.41 -1.19 3.45
N THR A 45 -0.05 -2.47 3.41
CA THR A 45 -0.03 -3.34 4.60
C THR A 45 1.15 -3.00 5.51
N ARG A 46 1.07 -3.39 6.79
CA ARG A 46 2.20 -3.25 7.73
C ARG A 46 3.48 -3.91 7.21
N GLY A 47 3.35 -5.01 6.47
CA GLY A 47 4.48 -5.72 5.85
C GLY A 47 5.11 -4.97 4.66
N GLN A 48 4.31 -4.27 3.85
CA GLN A 48 4.84 -3.38 2.80
C GLN A 48 5.58 -2.19 3.41
N ILE A 49 5.00 -1.53 4.42
CA ILE A 49 5.67 -0.42 5.11
C ILE A 49 6.99 -0.85 5.75
N LYS A 50 7.05 -2.05 6.35
CA LYS A 50 8.30 -2.59 6.87
C LYS A 50 9.35 -2.76 5.77
N ARG A 51 8.97 -3.28 4.59
CA ARG A 51 9.89 -3.41 3.46
C ARG A 51 10.37 -2.07 2.93
N ILE A 52 9.48 -1.08 2.80
CA ILE A 52 9.83 0.30 2.44
C ILE A 52 10.88 0.86 3.39
N SER A 53 10.73 0.66 4.72
CA SER A 53 11.72 1.14 5.70
C SER A 53 13.09 0.46 5.65
N GLN A 54 13.22 -0.62 4.88
CA GLN A 54 14.47 -1.39 4.73
C GLN A 54 15.24 -1.02 3.46
N THR A 55 14.68 -0.16 2.60
CA THR A 55 15.31 0.29 1.36
C THR A 55 15.37 1.81 1.30
N ASN A 56 16.47 2.32 0.75
CA ASN A 56 16.66 3.75 0.46
C ASN A 56 16.43 4.06 -1.03
N ASP A 57 16.13 3.03 -1.84
CA ASP A 57 15.85 3.19 -3.26
C ASP A 57 14.39 3.62 -3.46
N TYR A 58 14.21 4.77 -4.08
CA TYR A 58 12.89 5.38 -4.25
C TYR A 58 11.98 4.56 -5.19
N ASP A 59 12.56 3.97 -6.23
CA ASP A 59 11.82 3.17 -7.21
C ASP A 59 11.43 1.83 -6.62
N GLU A 60 12.29 1.22 -5.79
CA GLU A 60 11.95 0.02 -5.02
C GLU A 60 10.81 0.30 -4.03
N GLN A 61 10.85 1.43 -3.30
CA GLN A 61 9.77 1.85 -2.42
C GLN A 61 8.45 2.00 -3.17
N LEU A 62 8.49 2.64 -4.35
CA LEU A 62 7.32 2.80 -5.19
C LEU A 62 6.79 1.45 -5.66
N ALA A 63 7.65 0.54 -6.14
CA ALA A 63 7.24 -0.80 -6.55
C ALA A 63 6.53 -1.57 -5.42
N ILE A 64 7.00 -1.42 -4.17
CA ILE A 64 6.34 -2.02 -3.00
C ILE A 64 4.94 -1.43 -2.77
N LEU A 65 4.74 -0.13 -3.00
CA LEU A 65 3.43 0.53 -2.88
C LEU A 65 2.47 0.09 -4.01
N LEU A 66 2.95 0.05 -5.25
CA LEU A 66 2.16 -0.34 -6.42
C LEU A 66 1.76 -1.82 -6.39
N GLY A 67 2.60 -2.67 -5.77
CA GLY A 67 2.31 -4.09 -5.59
C GLY A 67 2.12 -4.82 -6.92
N GLY A 68 0.93 -5.35 -7.17
CA GLY A 68 0.63 -6.08 -8.41
C GLY A 68 0.50 -5.19 -9.66
N HIS A 69 0.49 -3.86 -9.51
CA HIS A 69 0.24 -2.93 -10.61
C HIS A 69 1.50 -2.30 -11.21
N VAL A 70 2.71 -2.67 -10.76
CA VAL A 70 3.98 -2.04 -11.20
C VAL A 70 4.06 -1.95 -12.72
N ALA A 71 3.96 -3.09 -13.42
CA ALA A 71 4.09 -3.14 -14.87
C ALA A 71 3.03 -2.29 -15.60
N ALA A 72 1.78 -2.31 -15.14
CA ALA A 72 0.70 -1.53 -15.76
C ALA A 72 0.86 -0.03 -15.56
N VAL A 73 1.44 0.38 -14.42
CA VAL A 73 1.74 1.79 -14.14
C VAL A 73 2.96 2.25 -14.92
N GLU A 74 4.00 1.42 -15.04
CA GLU A 74 5.17 1.71 -15.88
C GLU A 74 4.76 1.91 -17.34
N GLU A 75 3.96 1.00 -17.90
CA GLU A 75 3.42 1.11 -19.26
C GLU A 75 2.59 2.39 -19.46
N LEU A 76 1.84 2.83 -18.43
CA LEU A 76 1.03 4.04 -18.52
C LEU A 76 1.87 5.33 -18.66
N TYR A 77 3.08 5.33 -18.09
CA TYR A 77 3.95 6.51 -18.01
C TYR A 77 5.21 6.42 -18.89
N GLU A 78 5.49 5.30 -19.54
CA GLU A 78 6.71 5.06 -20.33
C GLU A 78 6.99 6.17 -21.36
N ASP A 79 5.96 6.57 -22.11
CA ASP A 79 6.05 7.61 -23.14
C ASP A 79 5.57 8.98 -22.68
N ARG A 80 5.31 9.16 -21.37
CA ARG A 80 4.80 10.41 -20.81
C ARG A 80 5.92 11.34 -20.33
N PRO A 81 5.65 12.66 -20.29
CA PRO A 81 6.56 13.61 -19.66
C PRO A 81 6.90 13.25 -18.21
N LEU A 82 8.17 13.45 -17.83
CA LEU A 82 8.69 13.08 -16.50
C LEU A 82 8.01 13.84 -15.35
N ASP A 83 7.50 15.04 -15.60
CA ASP A 83 6.76 15.83 -14.61
C ASP A 83 5.40 15.20 -14.27
N GLU A 84 4.73 14.55 -15.23
CA GLU A 84 3.51 13.78 -14.94
C GLU A 84 3.82 12.60 -14.01
N TRP A 85 4.94 11.91 -14.24
CA TRP A 85 5.40 10.84 -13.37
C TRP A 85 5.71 11.34 -11.95
N ALA A 86 6.44 12.44 -11.82
CA ALA A 86 6.77 13.04 -10.53
C ALA A 86 5.51 13.51 -9.76
N ALA A 87 4.53 14.07 -10.48
CA ALA A 87 3.26 14.48 -9.91
C ALA A 87 2.47 13.27 -9.37
N PHE A 88 2.39 12.19 -10.14
CA PHE A 88 1.75 10.94 -9.71
C PHE A 88 2.39 10.37 -8.45
N GLN A 89 3.72 10.25 -8.42
CA GLN A 89 4.42 9.71 -7.26
C GLN A 89 4.15 10.54 -5.99
N THR A 90 4.15 11.87 -6.13
CA THR A 90 3.87 12.80 -5.04
C THR A 90 2.43 12.65 -4.54
N ASP A 91 1.46 12.60 -5.44
CA ASP A 91 0.04 12.46 -5.12
C ASP A 91 -0.28 11.12 -4.47
N LEU A 92 0.29 10.02 -4.99
CA LEU A 92 0.16 8.68 -4.41
C LEU A 92 0.66 8.63 -2.96
N ARG A 93 1.82 9.23 -2.69
CA ARG A 93 2.38 9.31 -1.33
C ARG A 93 1.48 10.18 -0.44
N ALA A 94 1.01 11.32 -0.93
CA ALA A 94 0.13 12.21 -0.18
C ALA A 94 -1.23 11.57 0.15
N HIS A 95 -1.76 10.73 -0.74
CA HIS A 95 -3.00 10.01 -0.53
C HIS A 95 -2.93 9.07 0.68
N PHE A 96 -1.85 8.29 0.79
CA PHE A 96 -1.69 7.29 1.85
C PHE A 96 -1.11 7.84 3.16
N PHE A 97 -0.22 8.84 3.09
CA PHE A 97 0.55 9.30 4.24
C PHE A 97 0.27 10.75 4.64
N GLY A 98 -0.52 11.50 3.84
CA GLY A 98 -0.86 12.90 4.08
C GLY A 98 0.04 13.91 3.36
N GLN A 99 -0.37 15.18 3.32
CA GLN A 99 0.47 16.27 2.81
C GLN A 99 1.74 16.39 3.69
N GLY A 100 2.92 16.38 3.06
CA GLY A 100 4.22 16.30 3.76
C GLY A 100 4.86 14.90 3.75
N ALA A 101 4.22 13.89 3.15
CA ALA A 101 4.80 12.54 3.05
C ALA A 101 6.06 12.41 2.17
N ALA A 102 6.33 13.41 1.33
CA ALA A 102 7.63 13.56 0.69
C ALA A 102 8.75 13.86 1.71
N GLU A 103 8.41 14.30 2.92
CA GLU A 103 9.28 14.59 4.05
C GLU A 103 9.27 13.46 5.10
N LEU A 104 9.06 12.20 4.70
CA LEU A 104 9.24 11.08 5.63
C LEU A 104 10.71 11.06 6.11
N PRO A 105 10.96 11.18 7.43
CA PRO A 105 12.29 11.41 7.98
C PRO A 105 13.13 10.13 7.89
N GLY A 106 13.95 10.06 6.84
CA GLY A 106 15.01 9.08 6.66
C GLY A 106 16.24 9.64 5.94
N GLY A 107 16.20 10.92 5.54
CA GLY A 107 17.37 11.67 5.10
C GLY A 107 18.09 12.23 6.31
N SER A 108 19.30 11.75 6.56
CA SER A 108 20.22 12.26 7.57
C SER A 108 20.31 13.79 7.54
N GLU A 109 20.07 14.44 8.69
CA GLU A 109 20.85 15.61 9.08
C GLU A 109 21.45 15.30 10.46
N GLY A 110 22.77 15.18 10.47
CA GLY A 110 23.55 15.10 11.69
C GLY A 110 23.46 16.42 12.45
N SER A 111 23.51 16.30 13.78
CA SER A 111 24.00 17.35 14.68
C SER A 111 25.17 16.80 15.46
#